data_AF-A0A496XIQ1-F1
#
_entry.id   AF-A0A496XIQ1-F1
#
_cell.length_a   1.000
_cell.length_b   1.000
_cell.length_c   1.000
_cell.angle_alpha   90.00
_cell.angle_beta   90.00
_cell.angle_gamma   90.00
#
_symmetry.space_group_name_H-M   'P 1'
#
loop_
_entity.id
_entity.type
_entity.pdbx_description
1 polymer ?
#
loop_
_entity_poly.entity_id
_entity_poly.type
_entity_poly.pdbx_seq_one_letter_code
_entity_poly.pdbx_strand_id
1 'polypeptide(L)'
;MKASLLTKLETLTDRHEEVSALLGDSETIADQNKFRDLSREYSELESVVKCYADYSQVKADLDEARQMLEDADPDLREMAR
;
A
#
# COMPACT_ATOMS: atom_id res chain seq x y z
N MET A 1 -1.04 13.76 -8.36
CA MET A 1 -0.66 12.57 -9.15
C MET A 1 -1.71 12.35 -10.24
N LYS A 2 -1.36 11.82 -11.41
CA LYS A 2 -2.37 11.48 -12.43
C LYS A 2 -3.25 10.35 -11.90
N ALA A 3 -4.57 10.45 -12.04
CA ALA A 3 -5.51 9.42 -11.58
C ALA A 3 -5.17 8.03 -12.14
N SER A 4 -4.78 7.96 -13.42
CA SER A 4 -4.39 6.72 -14.08
C SER A 4 -3.12 6.06 -13.51
N LEU A 5 -2.29 6.79 -12.78
CA LEU A 5 -1.10 6.25 -12.12
C LEU A 5 -1.46 5.66 -10.75
N LEU A 6 -2.37 6.29 -10.02
CA LEU A 6 -2.90 5.79 -8.75
C LEU A 6 -3.62 4.45 -8.96
N THR A 7 -4.52 4.37 -9.95
CA THR A 7 -5.22 3.12 -10.28
C THR A 7 -4.25 1.99 -10.61
N LYS A 8 -3.12 2.27 -11.27
CA LYS A 8 -2.12 1.25 -11.55
C LYS A 8 -1.42 0.76 -10.27
N LEU A 9 -1.11 1.67 -9.35
CA LEU A 9 -0.49 1.30 -8.07
C LEU A 9 -1.44 0.49 -7.19
N GLU A 10 -2.73 0.82 -7.21
CA GLU A 10 -3.79 0.03 -6.58
C GLU A 10 -3.83 -1.38 -7.20
N THR A 11 -3.88 -1.51 -8.53
CA THR A 11 -3.87 -2.82 -9.19
C THR A 11 -2.63 -3.65 -8.86
N LEU A 12 -1.45 -3.02 -8.76
CA LEU A 12 -0.22 -3.72 -8.35
C LEU A 12 -0.26 -4.17 -6.89
N THR A 13 -0.91 -3.39 -6.03
CA THR A 13 -1.12 -3.73 -4.62
C THR A 13 -2.07 -4.91 -4.49
N ASP A 14 -3.21 -4.88 -5.19
CA ASP A 14 -4.17 -5.99 -5.23
C ASP A 14 -3.49 -7.29 -5.72
N ARG A 15 -2.65 -7.18 -6.76
CA ARG A 15 -1.90 -8.32 -7.29
C ARG A 15 -0.90 -8.87 -6.27
N HIS A 16 -0.21 -8.01 -5.54
CA HIS A 16 0.73 -8.44 -4.51
C HIS A 16 0.02 -9.19 -3.38
N GLU A 17 -1.16 -8.73 -2.95
CA GLU A 17 -1.99 -9.43 -1.97
C GLU A 17 -2.48 -10.79 -2.49
N GLU A 18 -2.93 -10.84 -3.75
CA GLU A 18 -3.32 -12.09 -4.40
C GLU A 18 -2.16 -13.10 -4.45
N VAL A 19 -0.97 -12.67 -4.87
CA VAL A 19 0.22 -13.51 -4.90
C VAL A 19 0.59 -13.97 -3.49
N SER A 20 0.50 -13.10 -2.48
CA SER A 20 0.71 -13.47 -1.09
C SER A 20 -0.25 -14.58 -0.63
N ALA A 21 -1.52 -14.49 -1.00
CA ALA A 21 -2.52 -15.50 -0.68
C ALA A 21 -2.22 -16.83 -1.40
N LEU A 22 -1.85 -16.78 -2.69
CA LEU A 22 -1.45 -17.95 -3.46
C LEU A 22 -0.21 -18.63 -2.90
N LEU A 23 0.76 -17.88 -2.38
CA LEU A 23 1.95 -18.45 -1.74
C LEU A 23 1.63 -19.19 -0.43
N GLY A 24 0.52 -18.86 0.23
CA GLY A 24 0.01 -19.56 1.41
C GLY A 24 -0.86 -20.78 1.09
N ASP A 25 -1.23 -20.99 -0.18
CA ASP A 25 -2.10 -22.07 -0.61
C ASP A 25 -1.34 -23.41 -0.74
N SER A 26 -1.97 -24.50 -0.27
CA SER A 26 -1.32 -25.81 -0.19
C SER A 26 -1.06 -26.45 -1.56
N GLU A 27 -1.92 -26.21 -2.55
CA GLU A 27 -1.69 -26.69 -3.92
C GLU A 27 -0.50 -25.98 -4.56
N THR A 28 -0.36 -24.67 -4.29
CA THR A 28 0.76 -23.88 -4.77
C THR A 28 2.07 -24.26 -4.09
N ILE A 29 2.06 -24.53 -2.79
CA ILE A 29 3.25 -25.01 -2.05
C ILE A 29 3.69 -26.39 -2.55
N ALA A 30 2.75 -27.24 -2.95
CA ALA A 30 3.06 -28.56 -3.49
C ALA A 30 3.72 -28.51 -4.88
N ASP A 31 3.50 -27.44 -5.66
CA ASP A 31 4.16 -27.21 -6.95
C ASP A 31 5.34 -26.23 -6.80
N GLN A 32 6.56 -26.76 -6.70
CA GLN A 32 7.76 -25.94 -6.54
C GLN A 32 8.01 -24.95 -7.68
N ASN A 33 7.61 -25.25 -8.92
CA ASN A 33 7.83 -24.32 -10.03
C ASN A 33 6.91 -23.11 -9.87
N LYS A 34 5.62 -23.37 -9.62
CA LYS A 34 4.61 -22.33 -9.38
C LYS A 34 4.98 -21.50 -8.15
N PHE A 35 5.38 -22.13 -7.05
CA PHE A 35 5.82 -21.43 -5.85
C PHE A 35 7.01 -20.51 -6.10
N ARG A 36 8.02 -20.98 -6.86
CA ARG A 36 9.21 -20.17 -7.18
C ARG A 36 8.89 -18.98 -8.08
N ASP A 37 7.97 -19.15 -9.03
CA ASP A 37 7.57 -18.08 -9.94
C ASP A 37 6.76 -17.00 -9.21
N LEU A 38 5.78 -17.42 -8.38
CA LEU A 38 5.01 -16.51 -7.52
C LEU A 38 5.88 -15.81 -6.47
N SER A 39 6.88 -16.50 -5.91
CA SER A 39 7.81 -15.88 -4.93
C SER A 39 8.66 -14.77 -5.57
N ARG A 40 9.04 -14.93 -6.85
CA ARG A 40 9.75 -13.89 -7.60
C ARG A 40 8.83 -12.72 -7.90
N GLU A 41 7.62 -12.97 -8.37
CA GLU A 41 6.62 -11.94 -8.60
C GLU A 41 6.32 -11.14 -7.32
N TYR A 42 6.15 -11.83 -6.19
CA TYR A 42 5.94 -11.19 -4.89
C TYR A 42 7.08 -10.21 -4.55
N SER A 43 8.33 -10.66 -4.65
CA SER A 43 9.51 -9.84 -4.33
C SER A 43 9.67 -8.65 -5.28
N GLU A 44 9.32 -8.80 -6.56
CA GLU A 44 9.34 -7.71 -7.53
C GLU A 44 8.31 -6.62 -7.19
N LEU A 45 7.10 -7.04 -6.77
CA LEU A 45 6.01 -6.15 -6.40
C LEU A 45 6.20 -5.50 -5.02
N GLU A 46 6.84 -6.18 -4.07
CA GLU A 46 7.00 -5.75 -2.67
C GLU A 46 7.56 -4.32 -2.55
N SER A 47 8.60 -4.02 -3.33
CA SER A 47 9.25 -2.69 -3.31
C SER A 47 8.31 -1.56 -3.74
N VAL A 48 7.47 -1.80 -4.75
CA VAL A 48 6.51 -0.83 -5.29
C VAL A 48 5.35 -0.64 -4.32
N VAL A 49 4.81 -1.74 -3.81
CA VAL A 49 3.69 -1.73 -2.86
C VAL A 49 4.09 -1.04 -1.56
N LYS A 50 5.28 -1.32 -1.03
CA LYS A 50 5.79 -0.64 0.18
C LYS A 50 5.91 0.87 -0.01
N CYS A 51 6.50 1.30 -1.13
CA CYS A 51 6.61 2.71 -1.45
C CYS A 51 5.24 3.40 -1.57
N TYR A 52 4.26 2.71 -2.17
CA TYR A 52 2.90 3.22 -2.29
C TYR A 52 2.18 3.29 -0.94
N ALA A 53 2.38 2.29 -0.06
CA ALA A 53 1.84 2.29 1.29
C ALA A 53 2.40 3.46 2.11
N ASP A 54 3.71 3.69 2.08
CA ASP A 54 4.37 4.81 2.76
C ASP A 54 3.82 6.16 2.26
N TYR A 55 3.69 6.31 0.94
CA TYR A 55 3.09 7.50 0.34
C TYR A 55 1.63 7.71 0.82
N SER A 56 0.84 6.65 0.86
CA SER A 56 -0.56 6.70 1.25
C SER A 56 -0.71 7.09 2.71
N GLN A 57 0.15 6.57 3.59
CA GLN A 57 0.19 6.94 5.00
C GLN A 57 0.53 8.41 5.19
N VAL A 58 1.64 8.89 4.60
CA VAL A 58 2.05 10.30 4.71
C VAL A 58 0.97 11.24 4.18
N LYS A 59 0.27 10.84 3.11
CA LYS A 59 -0.84 11.62 2.57
C LYS A 59 -2.01 11.67 3.56
N ALA A 60 -2.38 10.55 4.16
CA ALA A 60 -3.43 10.49 5.17
C ALA A 60 -3.07 11.35 6.39
N ASP A 61 -1.86 11.23 6.91
CA ASP A 61 -1.36 12.01 8.06
C ASP A 61 -1.43 13.53 7.76
N LEU A 62 -1.07 13.93 6.53
CA LEU A 62 -1.10 15.31 6.10
C LEU A 62 -2.53 15.83 5.94
N ASP A 63 -3.44 15.01 5.41
CA ASP A 63 -4.86 15.38 5.30
C ASP A 63 -5.52 15.47 6.68
N GLU A 64 -5.17 14.59 7.62
CA GLU A 64 -5.59 14.66 9.04
C GLU A 64 -5.07 15.92 9.74
N ALA A 65 -3.76 16.21 9.62
CA ALA A 65 -3.17 17.42 10.19
C ALA A 65 -3.81 18.71 9.63
N ARG A 66 -4.18 18.71 8.34
CA ARG A 66 -4.93 19.83 7.75
C ARG A 66 -6.33 19.97 8.32
N GLN A 67 -7.04 18.87 8.52
CA GLN A 67 -8.36 18.89 9.16
C GLN A 67 -8.27 19.43 10.59
N MET A 68 -7.25 19.03 11.36
CA MET A 68 -7.00 19.57 12.70
C MET A 68 -6.74 21.09 12.70
N LEU A 69 -6.10 21.63 11.66
CA LEU A 69 -5.89 23.08 11.51
C LEU A 69 -7.17 23.82 11.12
N GLU A 70 -8.06 23.19 10.35
CA GLU A 70 -9.36 23.76 9.97
C GLU A 70 -10.37 23.73 11.12
N ASP A 71 -10.20 22.80 12.07
CA ASP A 71 -11.04 22.67 13.25
C ASP A 71 -11.08 23.96 14.09
N ALA A 72 -12.23 24.23 14.70
CA ALA A 72 -12.56 25.53 15.27
C ALA A 72 -11.90 25.80 16.63
N ASP A 73 -11.31 24.79 17.26
CA ASP A 73 -10.75 24.88 18.61
C ASP A 73 -9.34 25.50 18.58
N PRO A 74 -9.11 26.68 19.17
CA PRO A 74 -7.84 27.39 19.10
C PRO A 74 -6.65 26.61 19.68
N ASP A 75 -6.88 25.81 20.72
CA ASP A 75 -5.85 24.99 21.37
C ASP A 75 -5.39 23.82 20.48
N LEU A 76 -6.30 23.23 19.70
CA LEU A 76 -5.97 22.17 18.72
C LEU A 76 -5.16 22.73 17.53
N ARG A 77 -5.44 23.96 17.09
CA ARG A 77 -4.66 24.65 16.05
C ARG A 77 -3.22 24.95 16.48
N GLU A 78 -2.99 25.20 17.76
CA GLU A 78 -1.65 25.51 18.28
C GLU A 78 -0.77 24.25 18.37
N MET A 79 -1.38 23.09 18.68
CA MET A 79 -0.69 21.80 18.69
C MET A 79 -0.31 21.27 17.29
N ALA A 80 -1.07 21.63 16.25
CA ALA A 80 -0.87 21.16 14.88
C ALA A 80 0.12 22.03 14.04
N ARG A 81 0.68 23.09 14.63
CA ARG A 81 1.56 24.07 13.95
C ARG A 81 3.04 23.70 13.93
#